data_AF-A0A0K1P788-F1
#
_entry.id   AF-A0A0K1P788-F1
#
_cell.length_a   1.000
_cell.length_b   1.000
_cell.length_c   1.000
_cell.angle_alpha   90.00
_cell.angle_beta   90.00
_cell.angle_gamma   90.00
#
_symmetry.space_group_name_H-M   'P 1'
#
loop_
_entity.id
_entity.type
_entity.pdbx_description
1 polymer ?
#
loop_
_entity_poly.entity_id
_entity_poly.type
_entity_poly.pdbx_seq_one_letter_code
_entity_poly.pdbx_strand_id
1 'polypeptide(L)'
;MLEYFLNKEEQKAFSKANLNKLKKEDFFSYLQMEERVLESLINYFDTTDKKNLILEMKINKQKDYVDKLNKYYYDVILLKPTEEMDIKRIAKEFKKTIKPYKKILKY
;
A
#
# COMPACT_ATOMS: atom_id res chain seq x y z
N MET A 1 4.33 7.89 -13.84
CA MET A 1 5.74 7.73 -13.38
C MET A 1 6.11 6.32 -12.89
N LEU A 2 5.17 5.44 -12.53
CA LEU A 2 5.43 3.99 -12.30
C LEU A 2 5.40 3.15 -13.59
N GLU A 3 4.83 3.70 -14.66
CA GLU A 3 4.65 3.05 -15.98
C GLU A 3 5.93 2.85 -16.79
N TYR A 4 7.09 3.36 -16.33
CA TYR A 4 8.36 3.18 -17.03
C TYR A 4 9.21 2.03 -16.48
N PHE A 5 8.82 1.45 -15.34
CA PHE A 5 9.64 0.46 -14.61
C PHE A 5 8.98 -0.90 -14.41
N LEU A 6 7.69 -1.01 -14.67
CA LEU A 6 6.91 -2.23 -14.48
C LEU A 6 6.71 -2.92 -15.84
N ASN A 7 6.80 -4.24 -15.88
CA ASN A 7 6.48 -5.02 -17.07
C ASN A 7 4.97 -4.92 -17.40
N LYS A 8 4.54 -5.28 -18.61
CA LYS A 8 3.13 -5.11 -19.02
C LYS A 8 2.12 -5.78 -18.07
N GLU A 9 2.49 -6.90 -17.47
CA GLU A 9 1.67 -7.60 -16.48
C GLU A 9 1.64 -6.90 -15.12
N GLU A 10 2.80 -6.42 -14.66
CA GLU A 10 2.93 -5.65 -13.42
C GLU A 10 2.21 -4.30 -13.55
N GLN A 11 2.30 -3.62 -14.69
CA GLN A 11 1.52 -2.39 -14.95
C GLN A 11 0.02 -2.63 -14.92
N LYS A 12 -0.45 -3.80 -15.36
CA LYS A 12 -1.87 -4.18 -15.22
C LYS A 12 -2.23 -4.36 -13.75
N ALA A 13 -1.41 -5.07 -12.97
CA ALA A 13 -1.62 -5.27 -11.53
C ALA A 13 -1.58 -3.94 -10.76
N PHE A 14 -0.66 -3.04 -11.12
CA PHE A 14 -0.47 -1.73 -10.52
C PHE A 14 -1.18 -0.59 -11.28
N SER A 15 -2.14 -0.90 -12.14
CA SER A 15 -2.94 0.14 -12.79
C SER A 15 -3.75 0.91 -11.74
N LYS A 16 -4.01 2.20 -11.97
CA LYS A 16 -4.78 3.05 -11.04
C LYS A 16 -6.15 2.43 -10.66
N ALA A 17 -6.71 1.59 -11.54
CA ALA A 17 -7.95 0.85 -11.33
C ALA A 17 -7.78 -0.39 -10.42
N ASN A 18 -6.65 -1.10 -10.49
CA ASN A 18 -6.36 -2.27 -9.64
C ASN A 18 -5.73 -1.89 -8.30
N LEU A 19 -4.93 -0.82 -8.26
CA LEU A 19 -4.40 -0.24 -7.01
C LEU A 19 -5.48 0.31 -6.07
N ASN A 20 -6.65 0.68 -6.61
CA ASN A 20 -7.80 1.07 -5.79
C ASN A 20 -8.60 -0.15 -5.28
N LYS A 21 -8.40 -1.34 -5.86
CA LYS A 21 -9.05 -2.59 -5.45
C LYS A 21 -8.18 -3.45 -4.52
N LEU A 22 -6.87 -3.25 -4.52
CA LEU A 22 -5.96 -3.95 -3.62
C LEU A 22 -6.22 -3.46 -2.18
N LYS A 23 -6.64 -4.35 -1.29
CA LYS A 23 -6.84 -4.00 0.12
C LYS A 23 -5.49 -3.65 0.74
N LYS A 24 -5.47 -2.74 1.71
CA LYS A 24 -4.23 -2.34 2.40
C LYS A 24 -3.49 -3.55 2.99
N GLU A 25 -4.25 -4.54 3.45
CA GLU A 25 -3.77 -5.82 3.99
C GLU A 25 -3.09 -6.69 2.93
N ASP A 26 -3.65 -6.76 1.71
CA ASP A 26 -3.06 -7.51 0.60
C ASP A 26 -1.75 -6.87 0.14
N PHE A 27 -1.71 -5.53 0.11
CA PHE A 27 -0.49 -4.81 -0.24
C PHE A 27 0.59 -5.00 0.84
N PHE A 28 0.22 -4.92 2.12
CA PHE A 28 1.15 -5.14 3.22
C PHE A 28 1.69 -6.57 3.24
N SER A 29 0.84 -7.57 2.95
CA SER A 29 1.27 -8.97 2.85
C SER A 29 2.26 -9.19 1.69
N TYR A 30 2.01 -8.53 0.55
CA TYR A 30 2.95 -8.51 -0.58
C TYR A 30 4.27 -7.82 -0.19
N LEU A 31 4.16 -6.67 0.48
CA LEU A 31 5.14 -6.03 1.36
C LEU A 31 6.16 -7.01 1.97
N GLN A 32 5.64 -7.74 2.94
CA GLN A 32 6.39 -8.66 3.78
C GLN A 32 6.98 -9.83 2.99
N MET A 33 6.32 -10.25 1.91
CA MET A 33 6.86 -11.31 1.05
C MET A 33 8.14 -10.85 0.36
N GLU A 34 8.14 -9.65 -0.25
CA GLU A 34 9.30 -9.11 -0.95
C GLU A 34 10.48 -8.80 0.00
N GLU A 35 10.18 -8.37 1.22
CA GLU A 35 11.18 -8.19 2.29
C GLU A 35 11.83 -9.52 2.68
N ARG A 36 11.05 -10.60 2.82
CA ARG A 36 11.60 -11.94 3.09
C ARG A 36 12.47 -12.47 1.96
N VAL A 37 12.13 -12.16 0.71
CA VAL A 37 12.96 -12.51 -0.46
C VAL A 37 14.31 -11.79 -0.38
N LEU A 38 14.31 -10.50 -0.02
CA LEU A 38 15.54 -9.74 0.18
C LEU A 38 16.40 -10.32 1.31
N GLU A 39 15.80 -10.62 2.46
CA GLU A 39 16.50 -11.25 3.58
C GLU A 39 17.13 -12.59 3.19
N SER A 40 16.39 -13.43 2.45
CA SER A 40 16.90 -14.71 1.95
C SER A 40 18.12 -14.54 1.04
N LEU A 41 18.10 -13.54 0.15
CA LEU A 41 19.23 -13.24 -0.73
C LEU A 41 20.46 -12.75 0.03
N ILE A 42 20.26 -11.91 1.05
CA ILE A 42 21.35 -11.42 1.92
C ILE A 42 21.94 -12.59 2.71
N ASN A 43 21.10 -13.41 3.36
CA ASN A 43 21.56 -14.58 4.11
C ASN A 43 22.32 -15.57 3.22
N TYR A 44 21.86 -15.78 1.99
CA TYR A 44 22.57 -16.61 1.02
C TYR A 44 23.92 -16.01 0.60
N PHE A 45 24.01 -14.69 0.47
CA PHE A 45 25.27 -14.01 0.17
C PHE A 45 26.26 -14.11 1.33
N ASP A 46 25.81 -13.89 2.56
CA ASP A 46 26.65 -13.97 3.76
C ASP A 46 27.16 -15.38 4.06
N THR A 47 26.38 -16.41 3.68
CA THR A 47 26.79 -17.83 3.84
C THR A 47 27.67 -18.34 2.71
N THR A 48 27.81 -17.59 1.62
CA THR A 48 28.61 -18.01 0.46
C THR A 48 29.97 -17.33 0.49
N ASP A 49 31.03 -18.12 0.67
CA ASP A 49 32.43 -17.68 0.84
C ASP A 49 33.06 -17.03 -0.42
N LYS A 50 32.27 -16.79 -1.48
CA LYS A 50 32.72 -16.21 -2.75
C LYS A 50 32.01 -14.89 -3.02
N LYS A 51 32.79 -13.82 -3.22
CA LYS A 51 32.32 -12.52 -3.75
C LYS A 51 31.65 -12.71 -5.11
N ASN A 52 30.34 -12.94 -5.10
CA ASN A 52 29.54 -13.10 -6.30
C ASN A 52 28.90 -11.76 -6.67
N LEU A 53 29.58 -11.02 -7.56
CA LEU A 53 29.10 -9.74 -8.09
C LEU A 53 27.68 -9.81 -8.67
N ILE A 54 27.29 -10.94 -9.26
CA ILE A 54 25.94 -11.12 -9.81
C ILE A 54 24.90 -11.17 -8.68
N LEU A 55 25.24 -11.85 -7.58
CA LEU A 55 24.37 -11.94 -6.42
C LEU A 55 24.24 -10.59 -5.70
N GLU A 56 25.35 -9.85 -5.58
CA GLU A 56 25.37 -8.48 -5.05
C GLU A 56 24.50 -7.53 -5.89
N MET A 57 24.61 -7.60 -7.22
CA MET A 57 23.73 -6.85 -8.12
C MET A 57 22.25 -7.23 -7.96
N LYS A 58 21.94 -8.51 -7.73
CA LYS A 58 20.57 -8.97 -7.48
C LYS A 58 20.03 -8.44 -6.14
N ILE A 59 20.84 -8.47 -5.08
CA ILE A 59 20.48 -7.90 -3.78
C ILE A 59 20.19 -6.42 -3.91
N ASN A 60 21.06 -5.67 -4.58
CA ASN A 60 20.87 -4.22 -4.77
C ASN A 60 19.59 -3.92 -5.55
N LYS A 61 19.29 -4.67 -6.61
CA LYS A 61 18.03 -4.52 -7.36
C LYS A 61 16.79 -4.83 -6.52
N GLN A 62 16.83 -5.91 -5.74
CA GLN A 62 15.72 -6.30 -4.86
C GLN A 62 15.53 -5.27 -3.75
N LYS A 63 16.62 -4.75 -3.18
CA LYS A 63 16.60 -3.69 -2.18
C LYS A 63 15.95 -2.42 -2.72
N ASP A 64 16.37 -1.95 -3.89
CA ASP A 64 15.76 -0.80 -4.56
C ASP A 64 14.27 -0.99 -4.83
N TYR A 65 13.84 -2.24 -5.10
CA TYR A 65 12.44 -2.56 -5.32
C TYR A 65 11.63 -2.50 -4.02
N VAL A 66 12.11 -3.12 -2.95
CA VAL A 66 11.50 -3.08 -1.61
C VAL A 66 11.41 -1.64 -1.10
N ASP A 67 12.47 -0.83 -1.26
CA ASP A 67 12.47 0.57 -0.83
C ASP A 67 11.39 1.40 -1.54
N LYS A 68 11.16 1.14 -2.83
CA LYS A 68 10.09 1.78 -3.61
C LYS A 68 8.70 1.33 -3.15
N LEU A 69 8.52 0.05 -2.85
CA LEU A 69 7.26 -0.48 -2.32
C LEU A 69 6.95 0.12 -0.95
N ASN A 70 7.95 0.19 -0.07
CA ASN A 70 7.83 0.82 1.24
C ASN A 70 7.45 2.28 1.11
N LYS A 71 8.14 3.03 0.25
CA LYS A 71 7.79 4.43 -0.04
C LYS A 71 6.35 4.57 -0.52
N TYR A 72 5.91 3.72 -1.43
CA TYR A 72 4.52 3.73 -1.92
C TYR A 72 3.50 3.39 -0.82
N TYR A 73 3.84 2.44 0.07
CA TYR A 73 2.98 2.08 1.19
C TYR A 73 2.74 3.28 2.11
N TYR A 74 3.81 3.96 2.52
CA TYR A 74 3.71 5.13 3.39
C TYR A 74 3.06 6.32 2.69
N ASP A 75 3.49 6.65 1.46
CA ASP A 75 3.06 7.86 0.76
C ASP A 75 1.65 7.76 0.16
N VAL A 76 1.18 6.55 -0.19
CA VAL A 76 -0.06 6.37 -0.96
C VAL A 76 -1.06 5.48 -0.24
N ILE A 77 -0.64 4.35 0.33
CA ILE A 77 -1.57 3.40 0.96
C ILE A 77 -1.98 3.92 2.35
N LEU A 78 -1.04 4.37 3.18
CA LEU A 78 -1.32 4.86 4.53
C LEU A 78 -1.95 6.24 4.52
N LEU A 79 -1.48 7.16 3.67
CA LEU A 79 -2.05 8.51 3.55
C LEU A 79 -3.40 8.56 2.82
N LYS A 80 -3.81 7.50 2.11
CA LYS A 80 -5.19 7.40 1.62
C LYS A 80 -6.14 7.37 2.82
N PRO A 81 -6.99 8.39 3.02
CA PRO A 81 -7.97 8.38 4.09
C PRO A 81 -8.78 7.08 3.96
N THR A 82 -8.73 6.26 5.00
CA THR A 82 -9.35 4.94 5.06
C THR A 82 -10.87 5.01 4.90
N GLU A 83 -11.44 6.19 5.04
CA GLU A 83 -12.85 6.43 4.88
C GLU A 83 -12.96 7.73 4.07
N GLU A 84 -13.54 7.65 2.87
CA GLU A 84 -14.53 8.68 2.56
C GLU A 84 -15.50 8.63 3.75
N MET A 85 -15.32 9.49 4.75
CA MET A 85 -16.35 9.75 5.73
C MET A 85 -17.61 9.91 4.89
N ASP A 86 -18.56 9.00 5.01
CA ASP A 86 -19.80 9.10 4.25
C ASP A 86 -20.55 10.28 4.86
N ILE A 87 -20.21 11.49 4.39
CA ILE A 87 -20.75 12.76 4.86
C ILE A 87 -22.28 12.72 4.75
N LYS A 88 -22.83 11.93 3.79
CA LYS A 88 -24.28 11.72 3.68
C LYS A 88 -24.82 10.88 4.84
N ARG A 89 -24.13 9.80 5.24
CA ARG A 89 -24.51 9.00 6.42
C ARG A 89 -24.40 9.81 7.72
N ILE A 90 -23.29 10.53 7.92
CA ILE A 90 -23.09 11.41 9.10
C ILE A 90 -24.16 12.51 9.13
N ALA A 91 -24.43 13.17 7.99
CA ALA A 91 -25.48 14.19 7.91
C ALA A 91 -26.89 13.61 8.15
N LYS A 92 -27.14 12.36 7.76
CA LYS A 92 -28.42 11.67 8.00
C LYS A 92 -28.61 11.34 9.47
N GLU A 93 -27.56 10.87 10.15
CA GLU A 93 -27.58 10.65 11.59
C GLU A 93 -27.74 11.96 12.35
N PHE A 94 -26.94 12.98 12.03
CA PHE A 94 -27.05 14.30 12.63
C PHE A 94 -28.45 14.92 12.48
N LYS A 95 -29.07 14.79 11.30
CA LYS A 95 -30.46 15.22 11.07
C LYS A 95 -31.47 14.43 11.92
N LYS A 96 -31.27 13.12 12.12
CA LYS A 96 -32.12 12.31 13.01
C LYS A 96 -31.98 12.77 14.45
N THR A 97 -30.76 13.07 14.91
CA THR A 97 -30.48 13.52 16.27
C THR A 97 -31.05 14.91 16.54
N ILE A 98 -31.04 15.84 15.57
CA ILE A 98 -31.60 17.19 15.70
C ILE A 98 -33.14 17.21 15.62
N LYS A 99 -33.75 16.25 14.91
CA LYS A 99 -35.20 16.20 14.69
C LYS A 99 -36.05 16.31 15.97
N PRO A 100 -35.74 15.58 17.08
CA PRO A 100 -36.47 15.74 18.33
C PRO A 100 -36.30 17.14 18.95
N TYR A 101 -35.10 17.70 18.95
CA TYR A 101 -34.86 19.04 19.50
C TYR A 101 -35.59 20.14 18.72
N LYS A 102 -35.63 20.05 17.38
CA LYS A 102 -36.44 20.95 16.53
C LYS A 102 -37.94 20.83 16.78
N LYS A 103 -38.42 19.67 17.25
CA LYS A 103 -39.83 19.45 17.60
C LYS A 103 -40.17 20.08 18.95
N ILE A 104 -39.21 20.10 19.88
CA ILE A 104 -39.35 20.73 21.20
C ILE A 104 -39.28 22.26 21.09
N LEU A 105 -38.36 22.80 20.27
CA LEU A 105 -38.16 24.24 20.06
C LEU A 105 -39.23 24.93 19.18
N LYS A 106 -40.23 24.19 18.68
CA LYS A 106 -41.36 24.76 17.91
C LYS A 106 -42.59 25.11 18.77
N TYR A 107 -42.42 25.14 20.08
CA TYR A 107 -43.33 25.76 21.05
C TYR A 107 -42.60 26.89 21.77
#